data_AF-A0A1Z8SM06-F1
#
_entry.id   AF-A0A1Z8SM06-F1
#
_cell.length_a   1.000
_cell.length_b   1.000
_cell.length_c   1.000
_cell.angle_alpha   90.00
_cell.angle_beta   90.00
_cell.angle_gamma   90.00
#
_symmetry.space_group_name_H-M   'P 1'
#
loop_
_entity.id
_entity.type
_entity.pdbx_description
1 polymer ?
#
loop_
_entity_poly.entity_id
_entity_poly.type
_entity_poly.pdbx_seq_one_letter_code
_entity_poly.pdbx_strand_id
1 'polypeptide(L)'
;MRVHPLLCLLAITGFILIFYYFTFRNKITNEYKVSNLKTNSDSFVTSRKIDDQKNNNPEWQITETEINYAEDDKILKTLNDKIINSEKFNYFLYKFLDKSQSAKYNILSQSKTYTKDFNSTIFLSTLFYTKYDEGKDGKHKIITKGKSKKNALILKIAIEKAIAEFYQNAENSILAIDDMNLLLNKINIFENKANELVSRIAKSAENSASNFASISINAEINILEKELAILQENYAKIVSGEMKDTFEQSMKNKYLREFGRINEYCRLINQLNDVLNEKENAPNIIEEILHNKSKLSVLLKNEFSRCITHLANEISRIKFDIISLKKKPLILSSEKLLGNEKNADLKLLEKINTSLNSMKDKYYKTLSFWTKYKSSISFESGTL
;
A
#
# COMPACT_ATOMS: atom_id res chain seq x y z
N MET A 1 42.22 -38.88 2.79
CA MET A 1 41.36 -38.84 1.59
C MET A 1 41.39 -37.43 1.01
N ARG A 2 42.13 -37.21 -0.08
CA ARG A 2 42.16 -35.91 -0.77
C ARG A 2 40.98 -35.86 -1.75
N VAL A 3 39.93 -35.13 -1.40
CA VAL A 3 38.78 -34.92 -2.29
C VAL A 3 39.25 -34.02 -3.43
N HIS A 4 39.19 -34.53 -4.66
CA HIS A 4 39.65 -33.80 -5.84
C HIS A 4 38.74 -32.58 -6.06
N PRO A 5 39.27 -31.33 -6.16
CA PRO A 5 38.46 -30.12 -6.26
C PRO A 5 37.52 -30.10 -7.49
N LEU A 6 37.87 -30.85 -8.53
CA LEU A 6 37.07 -31.06 -9.74
C LEU A 6 35.77 -31.84 -9.47
N LEU A 7 35.79 -32.80 -8.54
CA LEU A 7 34.60 -33.54 -8.12
C LEU A 7 33.63 -32.67 -7.31
N CYS A 8 34.14 -31.73 -6.49
CA CYS A 8 33.31 -30.74 -5.81
C CYS A 8 32.64 -29.77 -6.79
N LEU A 9 33.39 -29.28 -7.79
CA LEU A 9 32.82 -28.39 -8.83
C LEU A 9 31.73 -29.10 -9.66
N LEU A 10 31.94 -30.37 -10.00
CA LEU A 10 30.93 -31.19 -10.69
C LEU A 10 29.70 -31.46 -9.82
N ALA A 11 29.89 -31.70 -8.51
CA ALA A 11 28.79 -31.88 -7.58
C ALA A 11 27.97 -30.58 -7.41
N ILE A 12 28.63 -29.42 -7.28
CA ILE A 12 27.97 -28.12 -7.15
C ILE A 12 27.20 -27.76 -8.43
N THR A 13 27.82 -27.95 -9.60
CA THR A 13 27.15 -27.68 -10.88
C THR A 13 25.99 -28.64 -11.14
N GLY A 14 26.13 -29.92 -10.78
CA GLY A 14 25.02 -30.89 -10.79
C GLY A 14 23.87 -30.49 -9.87
N PHE A 15 24.18 -30.01 -8.66
CA PHE A 15 23.16 -29.55 -7.71
C PHE A 15 22.43 -28.30 -8.20
N ILE A 16 23.14 -27.34 -8.82
CA ILE A 16 22.55 -26.13 -9.40
C ILE A 16 21.65 -26.50 -10.58
N LEU A 17 22.07 -27.43 -11.45
CA LEU A 17 21.26 -27.90 -12.57
C LEU A 17 19.99 -28.62 -12.11
N ILE A 18 20.08 -29.49 -11.09
CA ILE A 18 18.92 -30.18 -10.51
C ILE A 18 17.99 -29.18 -9.84
N PHE A 19 18.54 -28.21 -9.09
CA PHE A 19 17.75 -27.18 -8.41
C PHE A 19 17.03 -26.27 -9.42
N TYR A 20 17.72 -25.86 -10.49
CA TYR A 20 17.14 -25.06 -11.57
C TYR A 20 16.07 -25.86 -12.34
N TYR A 21 16.33 -27.14 -12.62
CA TYR A 21 15.37 -28.03 -13.27
C TYR A 21 14.10 -28.23 -12.41
N PHE A 22 14.23 -28.46 -11.10
CA PHE A 22 13.08 -28.62 -10.20
C PHE A 22 12.30 -27.33 -9.99
N THR A 23 12.99 -26.18 -9.84
CA THR A 23 12.31 -24.87 -9.70
C THR A 23 11.62 -24.46 -10.99
N PHE A 24 12.24 -24.70 -12.15
CA PHE A 24 11.62 -24.44 -13.45
C PHE A 24 10.45 -25.39 -13.74
N ARG A 25 10.58 -26.69 -13.39
CA ARG A 25 9.48 -27.65 -13.52
C ARG A 25 8.31 -27.31 -12.59
N ASN A 26 8.55 -26.89 -11.36
CA ASN A 26 7.49 -26.43 -10.45
C ASN A 26 6.80 -25.16 -10.99
N LYS A 27 7.56 -24.25 -11.60
CA LYS A 27 7.00 -23.03 -12.22
C LYS A 27 6.11 -23.38 -13.43
N ILE A 28 6.55 -24.28 -14.30
CA ILE A 28 5.75 -24.80 -15.42
C ILE A 28 4.52 -25.54 -14.90
N THR A 29 4.65 -26.43 -13.91
CA THR A 29 3.51 -27.21 -13.41
C THR A 29 2.45 -26.32 -12.73
N ASN A 30 2.86 -25.21 -12.11
CA ASN A 30 1.95 -24.20 -11.59
C ASN A 30 1.31 -23.35 -12.70
N GLU A 31 2.06 -22.95 -13.74
CA GLU A 31 1.50 -22.25 -14.91
C GLU A 31 0.49 -23.13 -15.69
N TYR A 32 0.75 -24.43 -15.82
CA TYR A 32 -0.17 -25.37 -16.50
C TYR A 32 -1.39 -25.77 -15.65
N LYS A 33 -1.31 -25.74 -14.31
CA LYS A 33 -2.49 -25.90 -13.44
C LYS A 33 -3.44 -24.70 -13.49
N VAL A 34 -2.90 -23.51 -13.75
CA VAL A 34 -3.70 -22.28 -13.90
C VAL A 34 -4.35 -22.21 -15.30
N SER A 35 -3.73 -22.79 -16.34
CA SER A 35 -4.33 -22.84 -17.69
C SER A 35 -5.35 -23.95 -17.89
N ASN A 36 -5.28 -25.08 -17.17
CA ASN A 36 -6.25 -26.18 -17.31
C ASN A 36 -7.57 -25.98 -16.52
N LEU A 37 -7.80 -24.81 -15.92
CA LEU A 37 -9.09 -24.44 -15.30
C LEU A 37 -10.01 -23.62 -16.25
N LYS A 38 -9.60 -23.41 -17.51
CA LYS A 38 -10.46 -22.86 -18.57
C LYS A 38 -10.33 -23.68 -19.84
N THR A 39 -11.17 -24.72 -19.95
CA THR A 39 -11.87 -25.22 -21.15
C THR A 39 -12.26 -26.68 -20.88
N ASN A 40 -13.45 -26.87 -20.33
CA ASN A 40 -14.32 -27.99 -20.67
C ASN A 40 -15.74 -27.42 -20.73
N SER A 41 -15.92 -26.49 -21.66
CA SER A 41 -17.22 -26.17 -22.23
C SER A 41 -17.40 -27.12 -23.40
N ASP A 42 -18.04 -28.26 -23.17
CA ASP A 42 -18.74 -28.94 -24.25
C ASP A 42 -20.02 -29.59 -23.73
N SER A 43 -21.10 -29.18 -24.40
CA SER A 43 -22.44 -29.77 -24.47
C SER A 43 -23.22 -29.94 -23.15
N PHE A 44 -24.22 -29.08 -22.95
CA PHE A 44 -25.59 -29.54 -22.67
C PHE A 44 -26.58 -28.48 -23.15
N VAL A 45 -26.85 -28.49 -24.46
CA VAL A 45 -28.18 -28.11 -24.96
C VAL A 45 -28.97 -29.41 -25.08
N THR A 46 -29.87 -29.66 -24.15
CA THR A 46 -31.11 -30.37 -24.43
C THR A 46 -32.16 -30.00 -23.40
N SER A 47 -33.23 -29.44 -23.93
CA SER A 47 -34.50 -29.11 -23.30
C SER A 47 -35.20 -30.34 -22.68
N ARG A 48 -35.96 -30.10 -21.60
CA ARG A 48 -37.07 -30.89 -21.05
C ARG A 48 -36.77 -32.31 -20.53
N LYS A 49 -36.85 -32.49 -19.21
CA LYS A 49 -38.07 -32.94 -18.50
C LYS A 49 -37.84 -32.83 -17.00
N ILE A 50 -38.83 -32.28 -16.32
CA ILE A 50 -39.03 -32.42 -14.89
C ILE A 50 -39.33 -33.90 -14.66
N ASP A 51 -38.47 -34.59 -13.91
CA ASP A 51 -38.85 -35.81 -13.22
C ASP A 51 -38.13 -35.86 -11.88
N ASP A 52 -38.95 -35.94 -10.83
CA ASP A 52 -38.58 -36.13 -9.44
C ASP A 52 -37.74 -37.41 -9.26
N GLN A 53 -36.44 -37.26 -8.97
CA GLN A 53 -35.70 -38.28 -8.22
C GLN A 53 -34.80 -37.62 -7.17
N LYS A 54 -35.21 -37.83 -5.91
CA LYS A 54 -34.47 -37.57 -4.67
C LYS A 54 -33.02 -38.03 -4.79
N ASN A 55 -32.10 -37.07 -4.94
CA ASN A 55 -30.69 -37.27 -4.68
C ASN A 55 -30.37 -36.58 -3.35
N ASN A 56 -30.32 -37.35 -2.26
CA ASN A 56 -29.98 -36.88 -0.91
C ASN A 56 -28.47 -36.59 -0.79
N ASN A 57 -27.95 -35.65 -1.58
CA ASN A 57 -26.76 -34.91 -1.19
C ASN A 57 -27.22 -33.72 -0.32
N PRO A 58 -26.55 -33.38 0.80
CA PRO A 58 -26.87 -32.16 1.51
C PRO A 58 -26.54 -30.99 0.59
N GLU A 59 -27.57 -30.42 -0.02
CA GLU A 59 -27.46 -29.31 -0.96
C GLU A 59 -26.89 -28.10 -0.23
N TRP A 60 -25.79 -27.55 -0.74
CA TRP A 60 -25.19 -26.33 -0.19
C TRP A 60 -26.22 -25.21 -0.26
N GLN A 61 -26.54 -24.63 0.89
CA GLN A 61 -27.40 -23.47 0.98
C GLN A 61 -26.63 -22.24 0.53
N ILE A 62 -27.27 -21.44 -0.32
CA ILE A 62 -26.68 -20.25 -0.93
C ILE A 62 -27.35 -18.99 -0.37
N THR A 63 -26.55 -17.99 -0.07
CA THR A 63 -27.02 -16.63 0.21
C THR A 63 -26.33 -15.64 -0.71
N GLU A 64 -27.10 -14.67 -1.22
CA GLU A 64 -26.63 -13.65 -2.15
C GLU A 64 -26.55 -12.29 -1.46
N THR A 65 -25.61 -11.47 -1.91
CA THR A 65 -25.46 -10.06 -1.50
C THR A 65 -25.26 -9.23 -2.75
N GLU A 66 -26.18 -8.31 -3.03
CA GLU A 66 -26.02 -7.38 -4.14
C GLU A 66 -24.97 -6.31 -3.78
N ILE A 67 -24.08 -6.03 -4.73
CA ILE A 67 -23.08 -4.97 -4.64
C ILE A 67 -23.63 -3.76 -5.40
N ASN A 68 -23.90 -2.70 -4.64
CA ASN A 68 -24.38 -1.43 -5.16
C ASN A 68 -23.19 -0.50 -5.42
N TYR A 69 -23.19 0.10 -6.61
CA TYR A 69 -22.20 1.08 -7.04
C TYR A 69 -22.90 2.43 -7.24
N ALA A 70 -22.37 3.52 -6.69
CA ALA A 70 -22.96 4.84 -6.89
C ALA A 70 -22.84 5.33 -8.35
N GLU A 71 -21.82 4.89 -9.06
CA GLU A 71 -21.60 5.12 -10.49
C GLU A 71 -21.50 3.78 -11.21
N ASP A 72 -22.16 3.62 -12.37
CA ASP A 72 -22.08 2.41 -13.20
C ASP A 72 -20.73 2.36 -13.97
N ASP A 73 -19.64 2.20 -13.22
CA ASP A 73 -18.29 2.13 -13.77
C ASP A 73 -17.79 0.68 -13.87
N LYS A 74 -17.57 0.23 -15.12
CA LYS A 74 -17.05 -1.11 -15.44
C LYS A 74 -15.66 -1.38 -14.87
N ILE A 75 -14.80 -0.37 -14.78
CA ILE A 75 -13.45 -0.47 -14.21
C ILE A 75 -13.56 -0.72 -12.70
N LEU A 76 -14.42 0.03 -12.01
CA LEU A 76 -14.66 -0.15 -10.58
C LEU A 76 -15.21 -1.55 -10.26
N LYS A 77 -16.17 -2.03 -11.05
CA LYS A 77 -16.70 -3.41 -10.96
C LYS A 77 -15.61 -4.46 -11.12
N THR A 78 -14.77 -4.32 -12.15
CA THR A 78 -13.67 -5.26 -12.45
C THR A 78 -12.60 -5.26 -11.35
N LEU A 79 -12.21 -4.08 -10.84
CA LEU A 79 -11.25 -3.99 -9.74
C LEU A 79 -11.81 -4.64 -8.48
N ASN A 80 -13.07 -4.34 -8.16
CA ASN A 80 -13.73 -4.91 -6.99
C ASN A 80 -13.80 -6.45 -7.04
N ASP A 81 -14.23 -6.99 -8.17
CA ASP A 81 -14.30 -8.43 -8.43
C ASP A 81 -12.93 -9.12 -8.21
N LYS A 82 -11.87 -8.56 -8.80
CA LYS A 82 -10.50 -9.07 -8.63
C LYS A 82 -10.04 -9.01 -7.17
N ILE A 83 -10.43 -7.96 -6.43
CA ILE A 83 -10.03 -7.80 -5.03
C ILE A 83 -10.72 -8.85 -4.14
N ILE A 84 -12.05 -9.00 -4.25
CA ILE A 84 -12.82 -9.93 -3.42
C ILE A 84 -12.38 -11.38 -3.66
N ASN A 85 -12.10 -11.75 -4.91
CA ASN A 85 -11.68 -13.12 -5.24
C ASN A 85 -10.17 -13.39 -5.03
N SER A 86 -9.39 -12.41 -4.57
CA SER A 86 -7.94 -12.56 -4.43
C SER A 86 -7.53 -13.49 -3.28
N GLU A 87 -6.36 -14.12 -3.40
CA GLU A 87 -5.75 -14.89 -2.29
C GLU A 87 -5.48 -14.00 -1.07
N LYS A 88 -5.09 -12.74 -1.31
CA LYS A 88 -4.79 -11.77 -0.26
C LYS A 88 -6.04 -11.42 0.56
N PHE A 89 -7.18 -11.22 -0.10
CA PHE A 89 -8.45 -11.01 0.60
C PHE A 89 -8.89 -12.27 1.35
N ASN A 90 -8.75 -13.46 0.76
CA ASN A 90 -9.05 -14.72 1.44
C ASN A 90 -8.24 -14.89 2.74
N TYR A 91 -6.95 -14.58 2.69
CA TYR A 91 -6.09 -14.61 3.88
C TYR A 91 -6.49 -13.54 4.92
N PHE A 92 -6.86 -12.36 4.46
CA PHE A 92 -7.38 -11.30 5.33
C PHE A 92 -8.70 -11.74 6.01
N LEU A 93 -9.64 -12.31 5.26
CA LEU A 93 -10.91 -12.82 5.79
C LEU A 93 -10.67 -13.92 6.83
N TYR A 94 -9.74 -14.85 6.56
CA TYR A 94 -9.36 -15.89 7.52
C TYR A 94 -8.88 -15.30 8.87
N LYS A 95 -8.04 -14.25 8.82
CA LYS A 95 -7.59 -13.52 10.01
C LYS A 95 -8.70 -12.70 10.66
N PHE A 96 -9.56 -12.08 9.85
CA PHE A 96 -10.68 -11.29 10.35
C PHE A 96 -11.63 -12.17 11.17
N LEU A 97 -11.84 -13.42 10.77
CA LEU A 97 -12.65 -14.39 11.50
C LEU A 97 -12.08 -14.73 12.90
N ASP A 98 -10.80 -14.49 13.18
CA ASP A 98 -10.25 -14.66 14.54
C ASP A 98 -10.89 -13.69 15.56
N LYS A 99 -11.51 -12.60 15.10
CA LYS A 99 -12.29 -11.70 15.97
C LYS A 99 -13.54 -12.36 16.55
N SER A 100 -14.02 -13.48 15.97
CA SER A 100 -15.13 -14.27 16.48
C SER A 100 -14.88 -15.76 16.31
N GLN A 101 -14.35 -16.38 17.36
CA GLN A 101 -14.02 -17.80 17.34
C GLN A 101 -15.22 -18.70 17.02
N SER A 102 -16.42 -18.32 17.47
CA SER A 102 -17.66 -19.03 17.15
C SER A 102 -17.99 -18.96 15.66
N ALA A 103 -17.90 -17.78 15.04
CA ALA A 103 -18.13 -17.61 13.60
C ALA A 103 -17.10 -18.39 12.77
N LYS A 104 -15.82 -18.29 13.15
CA LYS A 104 -14.73 -19.04 12.51
C LYS A 104 -14.95 -20.55 12.58
N TYR A 105 -15.32 -21.07 13.74
CA TYR A 105 -15.63 -22.49 13.93
C TYR A 105 -16.83 -22.92 13.07
N ASN A 106 -17.93 -22.17 13.10
CA ASN A 106 -19.14 -22.48 12.33
C ASN A 106 -18.89 -22.48 10.82
N ILE A 107 -17.99 -21.62 10.33
CA ILE A 107 -17.62 -21.56 8.90
C ILE A 107 -16.69 -22.72 8.53
N LEU A 108 -15.59 -22.93 9.27
CA LEU A 108 -14.52 -23.87 8.90
C LEU A 108 -14.85 -25.33 9.21
N SER A 109 -15.64 -25.62 10.25
CA SER A 109 -16.09 -26.99 10.60
C SER A 109 -17.00 -27.62 9.54
N GLN A 110 -17.40 -26.85 8.52
CA GLN A 110 -18.16 -27.35 7.38
C GLN A 110 -17.32 -28.24 6.46
N SER A 111 -15.99 -28.23 6.57
CA SER A 111 -15.13 -29.19 5.86
C SER A 111 -15.42 -30.62 6.32
N LYS A 112 -15.62 -31.55 5.37
CA LYS A 112 -15.70 -33.00 5.69
C LYS A 112 -14.33 -33.62 5.99
N THR A 113 -13.25 -32.89 5.70
CA THR A 113 -11.86 -33.33 5.78
C THR A 113 -11.10 -32.40 6.71
N TYR A 114 -11.20 -32.65 8.03
CA TYR A 114 -10.28 -32.11 9.02
C TYR A 114 -9.04 -33.02 9.04
N THR A 115 -8.23 -32.94 7.99
CA THR A 115 -6.93 -33.63 7.93
C THR A 115 -5.81 -32.67 8.36
N LYS A 116 -4.63 -33.22 8.67
CA LYS A 116 -3.43 -32.46 9.07
C LYS A 116 -3.01 -31.41 8.02
N ASP A 117 -3.46 -31.55 6.77
CA ASP A 117 -3.18 -30.67 5.62
C ASP A 117 -4.34 -29.70 5.29
N PHE A 118 -5.30 -29.51 6.19
CA PHE A 118 -6.43 -28.62 5.96
C PHE A 118 -5.99 -27.15 5.84
N ASN A 119 -5.96 -26.64 4.61
CA ASN A 119 -5.73 -25.24 4.33
C ASN A 119 -7.04 -24.45 4.45
N SER A 120 -7.23 -23.78 5.60
CA SER A 120 -8.44 -23.02 5.90
C SER A 120 -8.70 -21.87 4.91
N THR A 121 -7.65 -21.25 4.36
CA THR A 121 -7.75 -20.15 3.40
C THR A 121 -8.23 -20.64 2.03
N ILE A 122 -7.72 -21.78 1.57
CA ILE A 122 -8.19 -22.43 0.33
C ILE A 122 -9.63 -22.91 0.51
N PHE A 123 -9.99 -23.45 1.67
CA PHE A 123 -11.37 -23.84 1.91
C PHE A 123 -12.31 -22.62 1.89
N LEU A 124 -11.92 -21.51 2.52
CA LEU A 124 -12.69 -20.25 2.49
C LEU A 124 -12.97 -19.76 1.06
N SER A 125 -11.98 -19.83 0.16
CA SER A 125 -12.16 -19.40 -1.24
C SER A 125 -13.15 -20.26 -2.03
N THR A 126 -13.50 -21.47 -1.54
CA THR A 126 -14.56 -22.29 -2.14
C THR A 126 -15.97 -21.92 -1.65
N LEU A 127 -16.06 -21.22 -0.52
CA LEU A 127 -17.33 -20.89 0.13
C LEU A 127 -17.93 -19.57 -0.35
N PHE A 128 -17.17 -18.74 -1.07
CA PHE A 128 -17.71 -17.52 -1.66
C PHE A 128 -17.01 -17.16 -2.98
N TYR A 129 -17.72 -16.43 -3.83
CA TYR A 129 -17.21 -15.86 -5.08
C TYR A 129 -18.15 -14.76 -5.54
N THR A 130 -17.69 -13.89 -6.42
CA THR A 130 -18.55 -12.89 -7.09
C THR A 130 -19.10 -13.42 -8.41
N LYS A 131 -20.30 -12.97 -8.78
CA LYS A 131 -20.98 -13.33 -10.02
C LYS A 131 -21.70 -12.11 -10.61
N TYR A 132 -21.77 -12.05 -11.94
CA TYR A 132 -22.64 -11.11 -12.67
C TYR A 132 -23.90 -11.86 -13.13
N ASP A 133 -25.08 -11.28 -12.90
CA ASP A 133 -26.34 -11.85 -13.40
C ASP A 133 -26.44 -11.70 -14.93
N GLU A 134 -26.88 -12.76 -15.62
CA GLU A 134 -27.01 -12.82 -17.09
C GLU A 134 -28.26 -12.11 -17.64
N GLY A 135 -28.76 -11.08 -16.95
CA GLY A 135 -29.93 -10.28 -17.32
C GLY A 135 -29.58 -8.87 -17.80
N LYS A 136 -30.58 -8.13 -18.33
CA LYS A 136 -30.43 -6.76 -18.88
C LYS A 136 -29.83 -5.73 -17.90
N ASP A 137 -29.83 -6.02 -16.60
CA ASP A 137 -29.35 -5.10 -15.54
C ASP A 137 -27.99 -5.47 -14.93
N GLY A 138 -27.34 -6.56 -15.37
CA GLY A 138 -25.93 -6.86 -15.07
C GLY A 138 -25.50 -6.72 -13.60
N LYS A 139 -26.37 -7.09 -12.65
CA LYS A 139 -26.14 -6.93 -11.21
C LYS A 139 -24.95 -7.76 -10.75
N HIS A 140 -24.04 -7.13 -10.01
CA HIS A 140 -22.86 -7.79 -9.46
C HIS A 140 -23.15 -8.23 -8.03
N LYS A 141 -22.95 -9.52 -7.74
CA LYS A 141 -23.34 -10.14 -6.48
C LYS A 141 -22.20 -10.93 -5.86
N ILE A 142 -22.17 -10.99 -4.53
CA ILE A 142 -21.37 -11.97 -3.78
C ILE A 142 -22.25 -13.18 -3.47
N ILE A 143 -21.82 -14.34 -3.92
CA ILE A 143 -22.46 -15.62 -3.63
C ILE A 143 -21.71 -16.27 -2.48
N THR A 144 -22.44 -16.66 -1.43
CA THR A 144 -21.89 -17.33 -0.24
C THR A 144 -22.56 -18.68 -0.03
N LYS A 145 -21.79 -19.70 0.38
CA LYS A 145 -22.23 -21.09 0.51
C LYS A 145 -22.05 -21.58 1.95
N GLY A 146 -23.01 -22.36 2.43
CA GLY A 146 -22.95 -23.06 3.70
C GLY A 146 -23.73 -24.37 3.70
N LYS A 147 -23.38 -25.32 4.57
CA LYS A 147 -24.17 -26.54 4.81
C LYS A 147 -25.55 -26.24 5.42
N SER A 148 -25.73 -25.04 5.98
CA SER A 148 -27.01 -24.53 6.47
C SER A 148 -27.18 -23.07 6.07
N LYS A 149 -28.43 -22.59 5.98
CA LYS A 149 -28.74 -21.18 5.72
C LYS A 149 -28.12 -20.25 6.76
N LYS A 150 -28.07 -20.69 8.02
CA LYS A 150 -27.40 -19.98 9.12
C LYS A 150 -25.91 -19.79 8.86
N ASN A 151 -25.20 -20.83 8.43
CA ASN A 151 -23.77 -20.73 8.17
C ASN A 151 -23.45 -19.86 6.95
N ALA A 152 -24.27 -19.93 5.91
CA ALA A 152 -24.16 -19.06 4.74
C ALA A 152 -24.37 -17.58 5.14
N LEU A 153 -25.36 -17.30 5.99
CA LEU A 153 -25.62 -15.95 6.52
C LEU A 153 -24.47 -15.42 7.40
N ILE A 154 -23.91 -16.26 8.28
CA ILE A 154 -22.74 -15.89 9.10
C ILE A 154 -21.55 -15.51 8.19
N LEU A 155 -21.31 -16.29 7.14
CA LEU A 155 -20.24 -16.01 6.17
C LEU A 155 -20.52 -14.71 5.39
N LYS A 156 -21.76 -14.49 4.94
CA LYS A 156 -22.18 -13.23 4.30
C LYS A 156 -21.85 -12.01 5.17
N ILE A 157 -22.29 -12.00 6.43
CA ILE A 157 -22.04 -10.89 7.37
C ILE A 157 -20.54 -10.70 7.61
N ALA A 158 -19.78 -11.79 7.72
CA ALA A 158 -18.33 -11.72 7.90
C ALA A 158 -17.63 -11.10 6.69
N ILE A 159 -18.03 -11.48 5.46
CA ILE A 159 -17.48 -10.93 4.23
C ILE A 159 -17.80 -9.45 4.10
N GLU A 160 -19.04 -9.02 4.32
CA GLU A 160 -19.44 -7.61 4.25
C GLU A 160 -18.58 -6.74 5.19
N LYS A 161 -18.41 -7.17 6.45
CA LYS A 161 -17.57 -6.46 7.42
C LYS A 161 -16.09 -6.51 7.07
N ALA A 162 -15.59 -7.65 6.62
CA ALA A 162 -14.20 -7.80 6.21
C ALA A 162 -13.87 -6.92 5.00
N ILE A 163 -14.77 -6.83 4.02
CA ILE A 163 -14.61 -5.94 2.87
C ILE A 163 -14.50 -4.48 3.32
N ALA A 164 -15.43 -4.02 4.17
CA ALA A 164 -15.42 -2.65 4.68
C ALA A 164 -14.10 -2.30 5.39
N GLU A 165 -13.55 -3.22 6.18
CA GLU A 165 -12.25 -3.03 6.85
C GLU A 165 -11.08 -3.11 5.85
N PHE A 166 -11.13 -4.06 4.91
CA PHE A 166 -10.07 -4.25 3.90
C PHE A 166 -9.91 -3.04 2.98
N TYR A 167 -11.01 -2.34 2.67
CA TYR A 167 -10.98 -1.15 1.83
C TYR A 167 -10.45 0.09 2.55
N GLN A 168 -10.34 0.12 3.88
CA GLN A 168 -9.80 1.30 4.58
C GLN A 168 -8.41 1.66 4.05
N ASN A 169 -7.54 0.66 3.86
CA ASN A 169 -6.24 0.85 3.20
C ASN A 169 -6.36 0.60 1.68
N ALA A 170 -6.40 1.69 0.90
CA ALA A 170 -6.54 1.63 -0.57
C ALA A 170 -5.37 0.89 -1.24
N GLU A 171 -4.14 1.11 -0.77
CA GLU A 171 -2.96 0.48 -1.33
C GLU A 171 -2.94 -1.01 -1.03
N ASN A 172 -3.25 -1.40 0.21
CA ASN A 172 -3.29 -2.81 0.58
C ASN A 172 -4.34 -3.59 -0.23
N SER A 173 -5.51 -2.98 -0.47
CA SER A 173 -6.58 -3.57 -1.27
C SER A 173 -6.26 -3.63 -2.75
N ILE A 174 -5.69 -2.58 -3.37
CA ILE A 174 -5.32 -2.65 -4.79
C ILE A 174 -4.20 -3.67 -5.05
N LEU A 175 -3.28 -3.82 -4.09
CA LEU A 175 -2.21 -4.82 -4.13
C LEU A 175 -2.71 -6.25 -3.89
N ALA A 176 -4.01 -6.45 -3.63
CA ALA A 176 -4.63 -7.76 -3.68
C ALA A 176 -4.78 -8.27 -5.13
N ILE A 177 -4.71 -7.37 -6.11
CA ILE A 177 -4.73 -7.72 -7.54
C ILE A 177 -3.31 -8.09 -7.97
N ASP A 178 -3.12 -9.34 -8.44
CA ASP A 178 -1.80 -9.87 -8.82
C ASP A 178 -1.08 -9.00 -9.86
N ASP A 179 -1.80 -8.53 -10.88
CA ASP A 179 -1.25 -7.64 -11.91
C ASP A 179 -0.64 -6.35 -11.32
N MET A 180 -1.29 -5.80 -10.27
CA MET A 180 -0.87 -4.55 -9.62
C MET A 180 0.32 -4.80 -8.69
N ASN A 181 0.32 -5.92 -7.97
CA ASN A 181 1.46 -6.34 -7.16
C ASN A 181 2.70 -6.61 -8.03
N LEU A 182 2.53 -7.32 -9.16
CA LEU A 182 3.60 -7.54 -10.13
C LEU A 182 4.12 -6.23 -10.74
N LEU A 183 3.23 -5.28 -11.02
CA LEU A 183 3.60 -3.95 -11.51
C LEU A 183 4.44 -3.19 -10.48
N LEU A 184 4.05 -3.17 -9.20
CA LEU A 184 4.82 -2.52 -8.14
C LEU A 184 6.20 -3.16 -7.97
N ASN A 185 6.28 -4.49 -7.99
CA ASN A 185 7.56 -5.20 -7.92
C ASN A 185 8.48 -4.85 -9.11
N LYS A 186 7.93 -4.72 -10.32
CA LYS A 186 8.68 -4.27 -11.49
C LYS A 186 9.18 -2.83 -11.34
N ILE A 187 8.35 -1.92 -10.82
CA ILE A 187 8.74 -0.53 -10.53
C ILE A 187 9.96 -0.53 -9.60
N ASN A 188 9.90 -1.24 -8.47
CA ASN A 188 11.00 -1.32 -7.51
C ASN A 188 12.29 -1.85 -8.14
N ILE A 189 12.20 -2.89 -8.98
CA ILE A 189 13.37 -3.44 -9.71
C ILE A 189 13.96 -2.40 -10.67
N PHE A 190 13.12 -1.66 -11.40
CA PHE A 190 13.59 -0.66 -12.36
C PHE A 190 14.18 0.57 -11.66
N GLU A 191 13.65 0.98 -10.52
CA GLU A 191 14.25 2.04 -9.68
C GLU A 191 15.63 1.64 -9.19
N ASN A 192 15.78 0.42 -8.69
CA ASN A 192 17.09 -0.08 -8.24
C ASN A 192 18.10 -0.10 -9.40
N LYS A 193 17.68 -0.56 -10.59
CA LYS A 193 18.54 -0.54 -11.79
C LYS A 193 18.88 0.87 -12.26
N ALA A 194 17.93 1.81 -12.20
CA ALA A 194 18.17 3.21 -12.54
C ALA A 194 19.20 3.82 -11.60
N ASN A 195 19.07 3.59 -10.29
CA ASN A 195 20.02 4.06 -9.27
C ASN A 195 21.41 3.46 -9.46
N GLU A 196 21.48 2.16 -9.79
CA GLU A 196 22.73 1.47 -10.11
C GLU A 196 23.42 2.11 -11.33
N LEU A 197 22.68 2.35 -12.42
CA LEU A 197 23.20 2.99 -13.63
C LEU A 197 23.68 4.42 -13.37
N VAL A 198 22.92 5.20 -12.61
CA VAL A 198 23.34 6.56 -12.20
C VAL A 198 24.68 6.49 -11.46
N SER A 199 24.85 5.52 -10.56
CA SER A 199 26.10 5.33 -9.83
C SER A 199 27.26 4.90 -10.73
N ARG A 200 27.01 4.03 -11.72
CA ARG A 200 28.02 3.64 -12.72
C ARG A 200 28.44 4.82 -13.60
N ILE A 201 27.47 5.60 -14.08
CA ILE A 201 27.71 6.81 -14.87
C ILE A 201 28.53 7.82 -14.06
N ALA A 202 28.16 8.06 -12.80
CA ALA A 202 28.90 8.95 -11.91
C ALA A 202 30.37 8.52 -11.71
N LYS A 203 30.61 7.23 -11.42
CA LYS A 203 31.97 6.67 -11.31
C LYS A 203 32.77 6.78 -12.62
N SER A 204 32.11 6.60 -13.76
CA SER A 204 32.77 6.76 -15.07
C SER A 204 33.15 8.22 -15.34
N ALA A 205 32.36 9.17 -14.85
CA ALA A 205 32.63 10.61 -14.96
C ALA A 205 33.74 11.08 -14.01
N GLU A 206 33.87 10.49 -12.81
CA GLU A 206 34.97 10.75 -11.87
C GLU A 206 36.34 10.36 -12.46
N ASN A 207 36.40 9.32 -13.28
CA ASN A 207 37.63 8.89 -13.95
C ASN A 207 38.04 9.80 -15.13
N SER A 208 37.17 10.71 -15.58
CA SER A 208 37.44 11.67 -16.66
C SER A 208 37.63 13.08 -16.11
N ALA A 209 38.87 13.43 -15.80
CA ALA A 209 39.44 14.77 -15.50
C ALA A 209 38.48 16.00 -15.47
N SER A 210 37.59 16.09 -14.46
CA SER A 210 37.00 17.38 -14.02
C SER A 210 36.71 17.38 -12.51
N ASN A 211 37.76 17.18 -11.71
CA ASN A 211 37.64 16.90 -10.28
C ASN A 211 37.10 18.06 -9.42
N PHE A 212 37.34 19.33 -9.74
CA PHE A 212 36.91 20.41 -8.82
C PHE A 212 35.40 20.68 -8.83
N ALA A 213 34.76 20.67 -10.01
CA ALA A 213 33.33 20.92 -10.12
C ALA A 213 32.49 19.75 -9.56
N SER A 214 32.92 18.51 -9.80
CA SER A 214 32.27 17.32 -9.23
C SER A 214 32.45 17.25 -7.71
N ILE A 215 33.65 17.52 -7.19
CA ILE A 215 33.90 17.58 -5.75
C ILE A 215 33.05 18.68 -5.10
N SER A 216 32.96 19.87 -5.71
CA SER A 216 32.16 20.98 -5.19
C SER A 216 30.66 20.64 -5.17
N ILE A 217 30.12 20.08 -6.25
CA ILE A 217 28.69 19.69 -6.33
C ILE A 217 28.39 18.57 -5.33
N ASN A 218 29.27 17.57 -5.20
CA ASN A 218 29.09 16.49 -4.23
C ASN A 218 29.19 17.00 -2.78
N ALA A 219 30.08 17.95 -2.50
CA ALA A 219 30.15 18.60 -1.19
C ALA A 219 28.85 19.37 -0.87
N GLU A 220 28.30 20.10 -1.84
CA GLU A 220 27.03 20.81 -1.70
C GLU A 220 25.85 19.86 -1.48
N ILE A 221 25.77 18.76 -2.25
CA ILE A 221 24.77 17.69 -2.03
C ILE A 221 24.89 17.12 -0.62
N ASN A 222 26.10 16.82 -0.15
CA ASN A 222 26.31 16.28 1.19
C ASN A 222 25.86 17.25 2.30
N ILE A 223 26.04 18.56 2.10
CA ILE A 223 25.55 19.57 3.04
C ILE A 223 24.02 19.58 3.03
N LEU A 224 23.39 19.61 1.86
CA LEU A 224 21.93 19.62 1.71
C LEU A 224 21.29 18.33 2.23
N GLU A 225 21.93 17.17 2.05
CA GLU A 225 21.43 15.89 2.59
C GLU A 225 21.47 15.85 4.12
N LYS A 226 22.50 16.44 4.75
CA LYS A 226 22.57 16.61 6.20
C LYS A 226 21.48 17.57 6.70
N GLU A 227 21.30 18.69 6.03
CA GLU A 227 20.25 19.67 6.36
C GLU A 227 18.86 19.05 6.24
N LEU A 228 18.61 18.32 5.15
CA LEU A 228 17.36 17.60 4.91
C LEU A 228 17.06 16.59 6.01
N ALA A 229 18.06 15.81 6.45
CA ALA A 229 17.89 14.84 7.52
C ALA A 229 17.46 15.51 8.84
N ILE A 230 18.09 16.65 9.19
CA ILE A 230 17.73 17.42 10.39
C ILE A 230 16.30 17.97 10.29
N LEU A 231 15.92 18.54 9.14
CA LEU A 231 14.58 19.09 8.93
C LEU A 231 13.50 18.00 8.96
N GLN A 232 13.78 16.82 8.36
CA GLN A 232 12.88 15.67 8.39
C GLN A 232 12.71 15.11 9.80
N GLU A 233 13.79 15.03 10.58
CA GLU A 233 13.74 14.62 11.97
C GLU A 233 12.89 15.61 12.80
N ASN A 234 13.09 16.91 12.61
CA ASN A 234 12.29 17.94 13.27
C ASN A 234 10.81 17.87 12.88
N TYR A 235 10.52 17.72 11.59
CA TYR A 235 9.15 17.57 11.09
C TYR A 235 8.47 16.33 11.70
N ALA A 236 9.15 15.18 11.71
CA ALA A 236 8.62 13.96 12.31
C ALA A 236 8.38 14.11 13.81
N LYS A 237 9.28 14.77 14.56
CA LYS A 237 9.10 15.05 15.99
C LYS A 237 7.92 15.98 16.26
N ILE A 238 7.70 16.99 15.42
CA ILE A 238 6.58 17.94 15.57
C ILE A 238 5.25 17.26 15.25
N VAL A 239 5.16 16.55 14.12
CA VAL A 239 3.93 15.86 13.69
C VAL A 239 3.58 14.66 14.58
N SER A 240 4.57 13.88 15.04
CA SER A 240 4.31 12.80 16.01
C SER A 240 3.99 13.34 17.42
N GLY A 241 4.43 14.55 17.74
CA GLY A 241 4.09 15.27 18.97
C GLY A 241 2.67 15.83 18.97
N GLU A 242 2.01 15.98 17.81
CA GLU A 242 0.59 16.41 17.73
C GLU A 242 -0.38 15.43 18.40
N MET A 243 0.05 14.21 18.78
CA MET A 243 -0.80 13.22 19.44
C MET A 243 -0.73 13.18 20.97
N LYS A 244 0.07 14.04 21.63
CA LYS A 244 0.08 14.13 23.10
C LYS A 244 -0.02 15.57 23.57
N ASP A 245 -1.23 15.94 23.97
CA ASP A 245 -1.66 17.22 24.55
C ASP A 245 -0.85 17.65 25.79
N THR A 246 0.44 17.96 25.65
CA THR A 246 1.19 18.68 26.68
C THR A 246 2.13 19.70 26.08
N PHE A 247 1.85 20.96 26.43
CA PHE A 247 2.68 22.14 26.27
C PHE A 247 4.19 21.88 26.44
N GLU A 248 4.57 21.12 27.48
CA GLU A 248 5.96 20.81 27.82
C GLU A 248 6.68 19.92 26.80
N GLN A 249 5.95 19.06 26.09
CA GLN A 249 6.55 18.22 25.04
C GLN A 249 6.83 19.01 23.78
N SER A 250 5.94 19.95 23.42
CA SER A 250 6.12 20.82 22.26
C SER A 250 7.35 21.74 22.38
N MET A 251 7.69 22.16 23.60
CA MET A 251 8.87 23.01 23.88
C MET A 251 10.21 22.28 23.90
N LYS A 252 10.23 20.94 23.79
CA LYS A 252 11.47 20.15 23.68
C LYS A 252 12.12 20.27 22.30
N ASN A 253 11.35 20.60 21.26
CA ASN A 253 11.90 20.81 19.92
C ASN A 253 12.45 22.24 19.80
N LYS A 254 13.77 22.37 19.65
CA LYS A 254 14.45 23.67 19.53
C LYS A 254 13.95 24.48 18.33
N TYR A 255 13.77 23.84 17.17
CA TYR A 255 13.31 24.49 15.94
C TYR A 255 11.92 25.09 16.12
N LEU A 256 10.99 24.29 16.66
CA LEU A 256 9.62 24.73 16.92
C LEU A 256 9.55 25.89 17.92
N ARG A 257 10.33 25.82 19.00
CA ARG A 257 10.38 26.87 20.02
C ARG A 257 10.89 28.20 19.47
N GLU A 258 11.84 28.15 18.54
CA GLU A 258 12.47 29.34 17.94
C GLU A 258 11.67 29.86 16.72
N PHE A 259 10.59 29.18 16.32
CA PHE A 259 9.77 29.58 15.18
C PHE A 259 8.72 30.63 15.57
N GLY A 260 8.74 31.76 14.86
CA GLY A 260 7.73 32.81 14.98
C GLY A 260 7.57 33.31 16.42
N ARG A 261 6.32 33.38 16.89
CA ARG A 261 5.96 33.83 18.25
C ARG A 261 5.54 32.69 19.18
N ILE A 262 5.87 31.44 18.83
CA ILE A 262 5.43 30.24 19.58
C ILE A 262 5.87 30.33 21.05
N ASN A 263 7.15 30.60 21.31
CA ASN A 263 7.66 30.74 22.68
C ASN A 263 6.98 31.89 23.46
N GLU A 264 6.65 33.00 22.80
CA GLU A 264 5.97 34.14 23.45
C GLU A 264 4.53 33.78 23.85
N TYR A 265 3.75 33.21 22.94
CA TYR A 265 2.39 32.76 23.22
C TYR A 265 2.37 31.69 24.30
N CYS A 266 3.35 30.78 24.27
CA CYS A 266 3.51 29.77 25.29
C CYS A 266 3.77 30.38 26.69
N ARG A 267 4.67 31.35 26.79
CA ARG A 267 4.95 32.05 28.06
C ARG A 267 3.72 32.80 28.59
N LEU A 268 3.00 33.50 27.72
CA LEU A 268 1.79 34.23 28.09
C LEU A 268 0.68 33.31 28.61
N ILE A 269 0.48 32.15 27.96
CA ILE A 269 -0.50 31.15 28.43
C ILE A 269 -0.13 30.62 29.81
N ASN A 270 1.16 30.39 30.09
CA ASN A 270 1.60 29.96 31.42
C ASN A 270 1.37 31.03 32.48
N GLN A 271 1.72 32.29 32.20
CA GLN A 271 1.44 33.39 33.11
C GLN A 271 -0.06 33.52 33.42
N LEU A 272 -0.92 33.35 32.41
CA LEU A 272 -2.37 33.33 32.62
C LEU A 272 -2.83 32.13 33.45
N ASN A 273 -2.20 30.95 33.33
CA ASN A 273 -2.50 29.80 34.17
C ASN A 273 -2.09 30.03 35.63
N ASP A 274 -0.94 30.64 35.86
CA ASP A 274 -0.45 30.94 37.21
C ASP A 274 -1.42 31.89 37.92
N VAL A 275 -1.83 32.97 37.23
CA VAL A 275 -2.83 33.91 37.75
C VAL A 275 -4.18 33.23 38.01
N LEU A 276 -4.62 32.32 37.12
CA LEU A 276 -5.89 31.60 37.28
C LEU A 276 -5.88 30.63 38.47
N ASN A 277 -4.71 30.16 38.90
CA ASN A 277 -4.55 29.29 40.05
C ASN A 277 -4.48 30.04 41.39
N GLU A 278 -4.38 31.38 41.38
CA GLU A 278 -4.43 32.21 42.58
C GLU A 278 -5.87 32.35 43.10
N LYS A 279 -6.06 32.20 44.42
CA LYS A 279 -7.37 31.94 45.05
C LYS A 279 -8.29 33.18 45.19
N GLU A 280 -7.90 34.37 44.74
CA GLU A 280 -8.60 35.64 45.02
C GLU A 280 -8.94 36.49 43.78
N ASN A 281 -9.33 35.87 42.67
CA ASN A 281 -9.74 36.63 41.48
C ASN A 281 -11.25 36.91 41.46
N ALA A 282 -11.63 38.16 41.17
CA ALA A 282 -13.02 38.53 40.93
C ALA A 282 -13.56 37.82 39.66
N PRO A 283 -14.86 37.46 39.59
CA PRO A 283 -15.44 36.72 38.47
C PRO A 283 -15.17 37.31 37.09
N ASN A 284 -15.26 38.64 36.94
CA ASN A 284 -15.00 39.33 35.67
C ASN A 284 -13.54 39.20 35.20
N ILE A 285 -12.59 39.14 36.14
CA ILE A 285 -11.16 38.95 35.85
C ILE A 285 -10.91 37.53 35.36
N ILE A 286 -11.58 36.53 35.96
CA ILE A 286 -11.50 35.13 35.53
C ILE A 286 -12.02 34.96 34.10
N GLU A 287 -13.15 35.58 33.76
CA GLU A 287 -13.70 35.55 32.41
C GLU A 287 -12.74 36.17 31.38
N GLU A 288 -12.11 37.30 31.71
CA GLU A 288 -11.14 37.96 30.82
C GLU A 288 -9.87 37.12 30.63
N ILE A 289 -9.37 36.49 31.70
CA ILE A 289 -8.21 35.57 31.64
C ILE A 289 -8.54 34.38 30.73
N LEU A 290 -9.71 33.77 30.88
CA LEU A 290 -10.14 32.64 30.05
C LEU A 290 -10.31 33.05 28.58
N HIS A 291 -10.87 34.23 28.31
CA HIS A 291 -11.01 34.78 26.97
C HIS A 291 -9.63 34.99 26.31
N ASN A 292 -8.70 35.64 27.01
CA ASN A 292 -7.35 35.89 26.52
C ASN A 292 -6.56 34.59 26.29
N LYS A 293 -6.70 33.61 27.20
CA LYS A 293 -6.11 32.28 27.06
C LYS A 293 -6.64 31.54 25.83
N SER A 294 -7.95 31.60 25.58
CA SER A 294 -8.56 31.03 24.37
C SER A 294 -8.00 31.68 23.10
N LYS A 295 -7.94 33.02 23.07
CA LYS A 295 -7.37 33.78 21.93
C LYS A 295 -5.90 33.44 21.68
N LEU A 296 -5.08 33.37 22.72
CA LEU A 296 -3.67 32.98 22.61
C LEU A 296 -3.50 31.53 22.16
N SER A 297 -4.37 30.62 22.60
CA SER A 297 -4.35 29.22 22.17
C SER A 297 -4.65 29.07 20.67
N VAL A 298 -5.57 29.88 20.14
CA VAL A 298 -5.86 29.94 18.70
C VAL A 298 -4.66 30.49 17.92
N LEU A 299 -4.07 31.60 18.38
CA LEU A 299 -2.87 32.17 17.75
C LEU A 299 -1.69 31.19 17.76
N LEU A 300 -1.51 30.48 18.87
CA LEU A 300 -0.50 29.45 19.01
C LEU A 300 -0.72 28.32 17.99
N LYS A 301 -1.94 27.76 17.92
CA LYS A 301 -2.29 26.72 16.93
C LYS A 301 -1.99 27.17 15.50
N ASN A 302 -2.33 28.41 15.16
CA ASN A 302 -2.03 28.96 13.83
C ASN A 302 -0.52 29.03 13.55
N GLU A 303 0.29 29.46 14.52
CA GLU A 303 1.74 29.48 14.38
C GLU A 303 2.34 28.07 14.28
N PHE A 304 1.80 27.08 15.00
CA PHE A 304 2.16 25.67 14.83
C PHE A 304 1.90 25.19 13.41
N SER A 305 0.70 25.45 12.86
CA SER A 305 0.37 25.08 11.49
C SER A 305 1.27 25.78 10.46
N ARG A 306 1.63 27.04 10.70
CA ARG A 306 2.60 27.78 9.87
C ARG A 306 3.99 27.15 9.93
N CYS A 307 4.45 26.72 11.11
CA CYS A 307 5.73 26.04 11.28
C CYS A 307 5.78 24.71 10.49
N ILE A 308 4.73 23.89 10.61
CA ILE A 308 4.61 22.63 9.88
C ILE A 308 4.62 22.87 8.36
N THR A 309 3.85 23.86 7.90
CA THR A 309 3.79 24.22 6.48
C THR A 309 5.14 24.74 5.97
N HIS A 310 5.83 25.57 6.77
CA HIS A 310 7.17 26.07 6.44
C HIS A 310 8.18 24.93 6.30
N LEU A 311 8.22 24.01 7.27
CA LEU A 311 9.08 22.83 7.22
C LEU A 311 8.79 21.94 6.01
N ALA A 312 7.52 21.69 5.70
CA ALA A 312 7.13 20.89 4.54
C ALA A 312 7.63 21.53 3.23
N ASN A 313 7.53 22.86 3.12
CA ASN A 313 8.00 23.61 1.98
C ASN A 313 9.53 23.60 1.88
N GLU A 314 10.26 23.81 2.98
CA GLU A 314 11.73 23.75 2.99
C GLU A 314 12.26 22.35 2.64
N ILE A 315 11.67 21.30 3.21
CA ILE A 315 11.99 19.90 2.86
C ILE A 315 11.78 19.66 1.36
N SER A 316 10.67 20.18 0.80
CA SER A 316 10.38 20.04 -0.63
C SER A 316 11.36 20.81 -1.51
N ARG A 317 11.73 22.03 -1.12
CA ARG A 317 12.74 22.85 -1.82
C ARG A 317 14.10 22.15 -1.82
N ILE A 318 14.60 21.73 -0.66
CA ILE A 318 15.92 21.09 -0.54
C ILE A 318 15.95 19.76 -1.31
N LYS A 319 14.86 18.97 -1.28
CA LYS A 319 14.75 17.77 -2.13
C LYS A 319 14.85 18.10 -3.61
N PHE A 320 14.18 19.16 -4.05
CA PHE A 320 14.26 19.63 -5.43
C PHE A 320 15.68 20.07 -5.80
N ASP A 321 16.34 20.83 -4.93
CA ASP A 321 17.71 21.31 -5.13
C ASP A 321 18.71 20.15 -5.21
N ILE A 322 18.60 19.14 -4.33
CA ILE A 322 19.40 17.91 -4.40
C ILE A 322 19.18 17.18 -5.73
N ILE A 323 17.93 17.05 -6.18
CA ILE A 323 17.61 16.42 -7.47
C ILE A 323 18.22 17.21 -8.63
N SER A 324 18.11 18.54 -8.58
CA SER A 324 18.68 19.44 -9.59
C SER A 324 20.21 19.34 -9.64
N LEU A 325 20.87 19.39 -8.48
CA LEU A 325 22.32 19.25 -8.36
C LEU A 325 22.81 17.86 -8.77
N LYS A 326 22.06 16.78 -8.51
CA LYS A 326 22.38 15.43 -9.02
C LYS A 326 22.25 15.33 -10.54
N LYS A 327 21.40 16.14 -11.16
CA LYS A 327 21.27 16.24 -12.62
C LYS A 327 22.32 17.12 -13.27
N LYS A 328 22.87 18.10 -12.55
CA LYS A 328 23.83 19.08 -13.08
C LYS A 328 25.12 18.44 -13.64
N PRO A 329 25.74 17.42 -13.02
CA PRO A 329 26.85 16.67 -13.61
C PRO A 329 26.46 15.94 -14.90
N LEU A 330 25.23 15.42 -15.02
CA LEU A 330 24.74 14.76 -16.24
C LEU A 330 24.60 15.76 -17.39
N ILE A 331 24.17 16.99 -17.11
CA ILE A 331 24.08 18.08 -18.10
C ILE A 331 25.48 18.56 -18.50
N LEU A 332 26.37 18.81 -17.53
CA LEU A 332 27.76 19.21 -17.76
C LEU A 332 28.57 18.15 -18.53
N SER A 333 28.29 16.86 -18.28
CA SER A 333 28.87 15.77 -19.06
C SER A 333 28.21 15.65 -20.44
N SER A 334 26.90 15.89 -20.59
CA SER A 334 26.26 15.95 -21.92
C SER A 334 26.81 17.07 -22.82
N GLU A 335 27.16 18.23 -22.25
CA GLU A 335 27.77 19.35 -22.98
C GLU A 335 29.24 19.09 -23.36
N LYS A 336 30.03 18.40 -22.50
CA LYS A 336 31.38 17.92 -22.85
C LYS A 336 31.38 16.69 -23.76
N LEU A 337 30.28 15.93 -23.83
CA LEU A 337 30.14 14.69 -24.60
C LEU A 337 29.43 14.87 -25.96
N LEU A 338 29.24 16.11 -26.43
CA LEU A 338 28.90 16.40 -27.84
C LEU A 338 29.93 15.84 -28.86
N GLY A 339 31.03 15.24 -28.39
CA GLY A 339 31.96 14.43 -29.19
C GLY A 339 31.91 12.90 -28.99
N ASN A 340 31.01 12.33 -28.17
CA ASN A 340 31.00 10.88 -27.91
C ASN A 340 29.59 10.27 -27.82
N GLU A 341 29.07 9.86 -28.97
CA GLU A 341 27.80 9.11 -29.17
C GLU A 341 27.71 7.71 -28.49
N LYS A 342 28.66 7.34 -27.62
CA LYS A 342 28.86 5.94 -27.18
C LYS A 342 28.81 5.70 -25.66
N ASN A 343 27.95 6.36 -24.89
CA ASN A 343 27.65 5.90 -23.53
C ASN A 343 26.38 5.03 -23.52
N ALA A 344 26.56 3.71 -23.59
CA ALA A 344 25.48 2.73 -23.57
C ALA A 344 24.65 2.78 -22.28
N ASP A 345 25.27 3.13 -21.15
CA ASP A 345 24.60 3.24 -19.85
C ASP A 345 23.65 4.44 -19.81
N LEU A 346 23.99 5.57 -20.45
CA LEU A 346 23.09 6.72 -20.57
C LEU A 346 21.85 6.40 -21.42
N LYS A 347 22.04 5.80 -22.60
CA LYS A 347 20.92 5.35 -23.46
C LYS A 347 20.03 4.31 -22.76
N LEU A 348 20.64 3.42 -21.97
CA LEU A 348 19.91 2.45 -21.17
C LEU A 348 19.13 3.11 -20.02
N LEU A 349 19.73 4.09 -19.35
CA LEU A 349 19.09 4.86 -18.28
C LEU A 349 17.86 5.63 -18.81
N GLU A 350 17.96 6.28 -19.97
CA GLU A 350 16.82 6.95 -20.62
C GLU A 350 15.68 5.99 -20.92
N LYS A 351 15.98 4.81 -21.48
CA LYS A 351 14.98 3.76 -21.74
C LYS A 351 14.33 3.25 -20.46
N ILE A 352 15.12 3.00 -19.42
CA ILE A 352 14.63 2.57 -18.10
C ILE A 352 13.73 3.64 -17.50
N ASN A 353 14.13 4.91 -17.54
CA ASN A 353 13.34 6.02 -16.99
C ASN A 353 12.02 6.21 -17.74
N THR A 354 12.03 6.10 -19.07
CA THR A 354 10.80 6.18 -19.88
C THR A 354 9.82 5.06 -19.52
N SER A 355 10.33 3.83 -19.42
CA SER A 355 9.54 2.66 -19.01
C SER A 355 9.03 2.79 -17.57
N LEU A 356 9.89 3.26 -16.67
CA LEU A 356 9.57 3.48 -15.25
C LEU A 356 8.45 4.50 -15.09
N ASN A 357 8.51 5.62 -15.80
CA ASN A 357 7.47 6.65 -15.77
C ASN A 357 6.13 6.09 -16.27
N SER A 358 6.13 5.33 -17.38
CA SER A 358 4.92 4.69 -17.88
C SER A 358 4.32 3.69 -16.89
N MET A 359 5.16 2.87 -16.23
CA MET A 359 4.70 1.91 -15.21
C MET A 359 4.14 2.62 -13.97
N LYS A 360 4.83 3.66 -13.47
CA LYS A 360 4.37 4.49 -12.35
C LYS A 360 3.04 5.15 -12.66
N ASP A 361 2.91 5.76 -13.82
CA ASP A 361 1.66 6.38 -14.27
C ASP A 361 0.51 5.38 -14.24
N LYS A 362 0.71 4.17 -14.77
CA LYS A 362 -0.32 3.13 -14.75
C LYS A 362 -0.70 2.72 -13.31
N TYR A 363 0.29 2.48 -12.46
CA TYR A 363 0.07 2.09 -11.06
C TYR A 363 -0.68 3.16 -10.29
N TYR A 364 -0.16 4.40 -10.28
CA TYR A 364 -0.72 5.49 -9.49
C TYR A 364 -2.06 6.01 -10.02
N LYS A 365 -2.31 5.97 -11.34
CA LYS A 365 -3.66 6.26 -11.88
C LYS A 365 -4.70 5.25 -11.41
N THR A 366 -4.33 3.97 -11.34
CA THR A 366 -5.26 2.94 -10.87
C THR A 366 -5.48 3.03 -9.36
N LEU A 367 -4.41 3.29 -8.59
CA LEU A 367 -4.51 3.50 -7.14
C LEU A 367 -5.33 4.75 -6.80
N SER A 368 -5.13 5.86 -7.51
CA SER A 368 -5.90 7.09 -7.28
C SER A 368 -7.37 6.92 -7.63
N PHE A 369 -7.67 6.24 -8.75
CA PHE A 369 -9.02 5.84 -9.11
C PHE A 369 -9.67 5.00 -8.00
N TRP A 370 -9.01 3.93 -7.56
CA TRP A 370 -9.53 3.07 -6.49
C TRP A 370 -9.74 3.83 -5.18
N THR A 371 -8.79 4.69 -4.80
CA THR A 371 -8.88 5.50 -3.58
C THR A 371 -10.09 6.42 -3.59
N LYS A 372 -10.42 7.00 -4.75
CA LYS A 372 -11.56 7.91 -4.91
C LYS A 372 -12.90 7.16 -4.85
N TYR A 373 -12.99 5.98 -5.47
CA TYR A 373 -14.28 5.34 -5.72
C TYR A 373 -14.63 4.16 -4.81
N LYS A 374 -13.68 3.60 -4.06
CA LYS A 374 -13.93 2.46 -3.16
C LYS A 374 -15.04 2.70 -2.12
N SER A 375 -15.22 3.95 -1.66
CA SER A 375 -16.26 4.32 -0.68
C SER A 375 -17.66 4.41 -1.28
N SER A 376 -17.76 4.41 -2.62
CA SER A 376 -19.04 4.40 -3.33
C SER A 376 -19.66 2.99 -3.46
N ILE A 377 -18.94 1.96 -2.99
CA ILE A 377 -19.39 0.57 -2.99
C ILE A 377 -20.17 0.32 -1.69
N SER A 378 -21.40 -0.16 -1.82
CA SER A 378 -22.24 -0.56 -0.69
C SER A 378 -22.85 -1.94 -0.93
N PHE A 379 -23.30 -2.58 0.14
CA PHE A 379 -23.87 -3.93 0.11
C PHE A 379 -25.29 -3.86 0.66
N GLU A 380 -26.24 -4.57 0.03
CA GLU A 380 -27.58 -4.68 0.61
C GLU A 380 -27.52 -5.41 1.95
N SER A 381 -27.67 -4.64 3.03
CA SER A 381 -27.81 -5.14 4.39
C SER A 381 -29.08 -5.99 4.47
N GLY A 382 -28.92 -7.31 4.60
CA GLY A 382 -30.01 -8.19 4.94
C GLY A 382 -30.56 -7.82 6.32
N THR A 383 -31.81 -7.37 6.37
CA THR A 383 -32.59 -7.34 7.61
C THR A 383 -32.63 -8.74 8.20
N LEU A 384 -32.25 -8.86 9.48
CA LEU A 384 -32.38 -10.08 10.28
C LEU A 384 -33.84 -10.48 10.46
#